data_AF-A0A7W0V2V9-F1
#
_entry.id   AF-A0A7W0V2V9-F1
#
_cell.length_a   1.000
_cell.length_b   1.000
_cell.length_c   1.000
_cell.angle_alpha   90.00
_cell.angle_beta   90.00
_cell.angle_gamma   90.00
#
_symmetry.space_group_name_H-M   'P 1'
#
loop_
_entity.id
_entity.type
_entity.pdbx_description
1 polymer ?
#
loop_
_entity_poly.entity_id
_entity_poly.type
_entity_poly.pdbx_seq_one_letter_code
_entity_poly.pdbx_strand_id
1 'polypeptide(L)'
;MVQRKAYRSDLTDAQWKRIKPLLPKPKWTGRTPVDDREVINGILYVLATGCPWEYLPHDINASYQTCHRRLLDYQRRRVWQKIVADLLKEAYRTGFINLKNAYHDASVVKSKKGAKKK
;
A
#
# COMPACT_ATOMS: atom_id res chain seq x y z
N MET A 1 5.37 23.34 1.50
CA MET A 1 5.64 21.89 1.44
C MET A 1 6.60 21.68 0.29
N VAL A 2 7.82 21.21 0.56
CA VAL A 2 8.80 20.93 -0.50
C VAL A 2 8.29 19.73 -1.28
N GLN A 3 8.12 19.88 -2.59
CA GLN A 3 7.62 18.81 -3.45
C GLN A 3 8.75 17.81 -3.68
N ARG A 4 8.68 16.64 -3.02
CA ARG A 4 9.63 15.55 -3.26
C ARG A 4 9.43 14.95 -4.64
N LYS A 5 10.48 14.31 -5.16
CA LYS A 5 10.37 13.49 -6.37
C LYS A 5 9.46 12.30 -6.08
N ALA A 6 8.50 12.04 -6.97
CA ALA A 6 7.59 10.92 -6.82
C ALA A 6 8.34 9.58 -7.03
N TYR A 7 8.01 8.58 -6.19
CA TYR A 7 8.45 7.21 -6.41
C TYR A 7 7.57 6.51 -7.44
N ARG A 8 8.08 5.46 -8.07
CA ARG A 8 7.30 4.63 -9.01
C ARG A 8 6.07 4.00 -8.34
N SER A 9 6.11 3.82 -7.02
CA SER A 9 5.01 3.31 -6.19
C SER A 9 3.97 4.36 -5.83
N ASP A 10 4.23 5.65 -6.06
CA ASP A 10 3.34 6.73 -5.66
C ASP A 10 2.09 6.76 -6.54
N LEU A 11 0.99 7.20 -5.93
CA LEU A 11 -0.26 7.39 -6.65
C LEU A 11 -0.18 8.60 -7.58
N THR A 12 -0.66 8.40 -8.81
CA THR A 12 -1.02 9.51 -9.69
C THR A 12 -2.16 10.33 -9.09
N ASP A 13 -2.31 11.58 -9.53
CA ASP A 13 -3.41 12.44 -9.07
C ASP A 13 -4.79 11.86 -9.41
N ALA A 14 -4.91 11.16 -10.54
CA ALA A 14 -6.14 10.49 -10.95
C ALA A 14 -6.49 9.35 -9.99
N GLN A 15 -5.54 8.48 -9.66
CA GLN A 15 -5.74 7.41 -8.69
C GLN A 15 -6.05 7.98 -7.29
N TRP A 16 -5.33 9.03 -6.87
CA TRP A 16 -5.59 9.70 -5.60
C TRP A 16 -7.02 10.22 -5.49
N LYS A 17 -7.53 10.89 -6.54
CA LYS A 17 -8.92 11.39 -6.58
C LYS A 17 -9.96 10.27 -6.42
N ARG A 18 -9.70 9.07 -6.93
CA ARG A 18 -10.59 7.90 -6.78
C ARG A 18 -10.54 7.31 -5.38
N ILE A 19 -9.35 7.20 -4.78
CA ILE A 19 -9.20 6.54 -3.49
C ILE A 19 -9.54 7.43 -2.30
N LYS A 20 -9.33 8.76 -2.42
CA LYS A 20 -9.53 9.72 -1.34
C LYS A 20 -10.93 9.63 -0.69
N PRO A 21 -12.04 9.50 -1.44
CA PRO A 21 -13.38 9.34 -0.87
C PRO A 21 -13.59 8.05 -0.06
N LEU A 22 -12.77 7.01 -0.30
CA LEU A 22 -12.86 5.74 0.43
C LEU A 22 -12.22 5.83 1.81
N LEU A 23 -11.35 6.82 2.02
CA LEU A 23 -10.66 7.02 3.27
C LEU A 23 -11.62 7.51 4.35
N PRO A 24 -11.40 7.09 5.59
CA PRO A 24 -12.21 7.58 6.69
C PRO A 24 -12.03 9.07 6.89
N LYS A 25 -13.14 9.75 7.26
CA LYS A 25 -13.10 11.18 7.57
C LYS A 25 -12.02 11.45 8.65
N PRO A 26 -11.18 12.48 8.46
CA PRO A 26 -10.18 12.84 9.45
C PRO A 26 -10.88 13.26 10.75
N LYS A 27 -10.37 12.77 11.88
CA LYS A 27 -10.79 13.24 13.20
C LYS A 27 -10.04 14.54 13.49
N TRP A 28 -10.75 15.65 13.47
CA TRP A 28 -10.21 17.00 13.73
C TRP A 28 -10.06 17.29 15.23
N THR A 29 -9.44 16.37 15.97
CA THR A 29 -9.22 16.54 17.41
C THR A 29 -7.74 16.42 17.72
N GLY A 30 -7.12 17.52 18.17
CA GLY A 30 -5.74 17.58 18.62
C GLY A 30 -4.72 17.80 17.49
N ARG A 31 -3.71 16.94 17.41
CA ARG A 31 -2.55 17.06 16.51
C ARG A 31 -2.97 17.14 15.04
N THR A 32 -2.34 18.04 14.28
CA THR A 32 -2.55 18.19 12.83
C THR A 32 -2.49 16.82 12.14
N PRO A 33 -3.53 16.44 11.37
CA PRO A 33 -3.54 15.19 10.64
C PRO A 33 -2.36 15.11 9.66
N VAL A 34 -1.65 13.98 9.66
CA VAL A 34 -0.67 13.66 8.60
C VAL A 34 -1.41 13.57 7.27
N ASP A 35 -0.79 14.02 6.18
CA ASP A 35 -1.37 13.91 4.84
C ASP A 35 -1.64 12.43 4.49
N ASP A 36 -2.92 12.10 4.32
CA ASP A 36 -3.35 10.75 4.00
C ASP A 36 -2.75 10.25 2.67
N ARG A 37 -2.43 11.14 1.72
CA ARG A 37 -1.78 10.74 0.46
C ARG A 37 -0.38 10.22 0.73
N GLU A 38 0.40 10.91 1.56
CA GLU A 38 1.75 10.50 1.91
C GLU A 38 1.76 9.23 2.76
N VAL A 39 0.76 9.05 3.63
CA VAL A 39 0.55 7.78 4.33
C VAL A 39 0.34 6.62 3.35
N ILE A 40 -0.55 6.79 2.36
CA ILE A 40 -0.81 5.74 1.36
C ILE A 40 0.42 5.52 0.46
N ASN A 41 1.09 6.58 0.00
CA ASN A 41 2.33 6.48 -0.75
C ASN A 41 3.41 5.70 0.02
N GLY A 42 3.57 5.96 1.32
CA GLY A 42 4.50 5.23 2.16
C GLY A 42 4.14 3.74 2.36
N ILE A 43 2.85 3.43 2.50
CA ILE A 43 2.36 2.04 2.50
C ILE A 43 2.70 1.36 1.16
N LEU A 44 2.39 2.01 0.04
CA LEU A 44 2.62 1.45 -1.29
C LEU A 44 4.12 1.25 -1.57
N TYR A 45 4.97 2.16 -1.11
CA TYR A 45 6.43 2.02 -1.24
C TYR A 45 6.92 0.73 -0.57
N VAL A 46 6.55 0.51 0.69
CA VAL A 46 6.94 -0.70 1.44
C VAL A 46 6.38 -1.96 0.77
N LEU A 47 5.12 -1.94 0.35
CA LEU A 47 4.50 -3.09 -0.32
C LEU A 47 5.09 -3.40 -1.69
N ALA A 48 5.52 -2.37 -2.43
CA ALA A 48 6.12 -2.54 -3.76
C ALA A 48 7.59 -2.99 -3.70
N THR A 49 8.33 -2.56 -2.68
CA THR A 49 9.77 -2.86 -2.53
C THR A 49 10.04 -4.06 -1.63
N GLY A 50 9.12 -4.40 -0.72
CA GLY A 50 9.32 -5.42 0.31
C GLY A 50 10.31 -5.01 1.40
N CYS A 51 10.70 -3.74 1.48
CA CYS A 51 11.66 -3.29 2.49
C CYS A 51 11.05 -3.32 3.90
N PRO A 52 11.88 -3.42 4.96
CA PRO A 52 11.40 -3.20 6.33
C PRO A 52 10.76 -1.81 6.46
N TRP A 53 9.75 -1.69 7.33
CA TRP A 53 9.07 -0.40 7.59
C TRP A 53 10.05 0.69 8.05
N GLU A 54 11.04 0.34 8.85
CA GLU A 54 12.07 1.27 9.34
C GLU A 54 12.91 1.88 8.22
N TYR A 55 12.92 1.27 7.02
CA TYR A 55 13.66 1.74 5.85
C TYR A 55 12.80 2.61 4.93
N LEU A 56 11.59 3.00 5.36
CA LEU A 56 10.78 3.95 4.63
C LEU A 56 11.57 5.26 4.45
N PRO A 57 11.71 5.78 3.21
CA PRO A 57 12.43 7.01 2.95
C PRO A 57 11.89 8.20 3.75
N HIS A 58 12.80 9.03 4.27
CA HIS A 58 12.46 10.17 5.13
C HIS A 58 11.81 11.34 4.38
N ASP A 59 11.94 11.39 3.05
CA ASP A 59 11.32 12.41 2.22
C ASP A 59 9.82 12.17 2.07
N ILE A 60 9.34 10.93 2.15
CA ILE A 60 7.92 10.62 2.33
C ILE A 60 7.46 11.26 3.63
N ASN A 61 6.58 12.26 3.54
CA ASN A 61 6.20 13.12 4.67
C ASN A 61 5.20 12.43 5.63
N ALA A 62 5.40 11.14 5.89
CA ALA A 62 4.65 10.32 6.82
C ALA A 62 5.60 9.31 7.49
N SER A 63 5.56 9.22 8.83
CA SER A 63 6.42 8.29 9.56
C SER A 63 6.03 6.84 9.31
N TYR A 64 7.00 5.92 9.31
CA TYR A 64 6.72 4.50 9.10
C TYR A 64 5.74 3.91 10.12
N GLN A 65 5.80 4.34 11.39
CA GLN A 65 4.85 3.90 12.42
C GLN A 65 3.42 4.34 12.08
N THR A 66 3.28 5.55 11.51
CA THR A 66 1.98 6.09 11.10
C THR A 66 1.45 5.29 9.91
N CYS A 67 2.27 5.04 8.89
CA CYS A 67 1.92 4.22 7.74
C CYS A 67 1.47 2.81 8.15
N HIS A 68 2.28 2.12 8.95
CA HIS A 68 1.97 0.78 9.43
C HIS A 68 0.67 0.74 10.25
N ARG A 69 0.51 1.65 11.23
CA ARG A 69 -0.72 1.75 12.04
C ARG A 69 -1.96 2.03 11.19
N ARG A 70 -1.84 2.91 10.19
CA ARG A 70 -2.95 3.26 9.28
C ARG A 70 -3.32 2.09 8.37
N LEU A 71 -2.34 1.35 7.86
CA LEU A 71 -2.62 0.14 7.08
C LEU A 71 -3.43 -0.87 7.91
N LEU A 72 -3.04 -1.12 9.16
CA LEU A 72 -3.78 -2.01 10.06
C LEU A 72 -5.20 -1.51 10.34
N ASP A 73 -5.40 -0.22 10.60
CA ASP A 73 -6.74 0.37 10.75
C ASP A 73 -7.59 0.20 9.48
N TYR A 74 -7.01 0.52 8.33
CA TYR A 74 -7.70 0.41 7.04
C TYR A 74 -8.05 -1.03 6.70
N GLN A 75 -7.20 -2.00 7.02
CA GLN A 75 -7.48 -3.43 6.84
C GLN A 75 -8.62 -3.90 7.75
N ARG A 76 -8.58 -3.54 9.05
CA ARG A 76 -9.65 -3.88 10.01
C ARG A 76 -11.01 -3.33 9.55
N ARG A 77 -11.02 -2.12 8.99
CA ARG A 77 -12.23 -1.41 8.54
C ARG A 77 -12.63 -1.72 7.09
N ARG A 78 -11.94 -2.66 6.45
CA ARG A 78 -12.13 -3.03 5.04
C ARG A 78 -11.91 -1.89 4.03
N VAL A 79 -11.31 -0.78 4.45
CA VAL A 79 -10.95 0.36 3.59
C VAL A 79 -9.83 -0.03 2.64
N TRP A 80 -8.81 -0.74 3.13
CA TRP A 80 -7.68 -1.17 2.31
C TRP A 80 -8.12 -2.05 1.14
N GLN A 81 -9.01 -3.01 1.40
CA GLN A 81 -9.54 -3.92 0.39
C GLN A 81 -10.35 -3.16 -0.67
N LYS A 82 -11.10 -2.12 -0.27
CA LYS A 82 -11.80 -1.25 -1.22
C LYS A 82 -10.84 -0.47 -2.11
N ILE A 83 -9.78 0.10 -1.53
CA ILE A 83 -8.73 0.82 -2.28
C ILE A 83 -8.07 -0.12 -3.30
N VAL A 84 -7.61 -1.30 -2.86
CA VAL A 84 -6.97 -2.28 -3.74
C VAL A 84 -7.92 -2.73 -4.84
N ALA A 85 -9.17 -3.03 -4.52
CA ALA A 85 -10.16 -3.43 -5.52
C ALA A 85 -10.43 -2.32 -6.56
N ASP A 86 -10.50 -1.05 -6.14
CA ASP A 86 -10.69 0.08 -7.06
C ASP A 86 -9.51 0.24 -8.01
N LEU A 87 -8.28 0.23 -7.48
CA LEU A 87 -7.05 0.33 -8.27
C LEU A 87 -6.88 -0.86 -9.22
N LEU A 88 -7.20 -2.08 -8.79
CA LEU A 88 -7.15 -3.27 -9.64
C LEU A 88 -8.19 -3.22 -10.77
N LYS A 89 -9.40 -2.72 -10.49
CA LYS A 89 -10.42 -2.51 -11.53
C LYS A 89 -9.95 -1.50 -12.57
N GLU A 90 -9.31 -0.41 -12.14
CA GLU A 90 -8.73 0.57 -13.07
C GLU A 90 -7.63 -0.06 -13.92
N ALA A 91 -6.69 -0.78 -13.30
CA ALA A 91 -5.60 -1.45 -14.01
C ALA A 91 -6.10 -2.51 -15.00
N TYR A 92 -7.19 -3.23 -14.66
CA TYR A 92 -7.84 -4.13 -15.59
C TYR A 92 -8.48 -3.38 -16.78
N ARG A 93 -9.22 -2.31 -16.49
CA ARG A 93 -9.91 -1.51 -17.52
C ARG A 93 -8.94 -0.83 -18.49
N THR A 94 -7.76 -0.41 -18.03
CA THR A 94 -6.72 0.18 -18.88
C THR A 94 -5.86 -0.86 -19.60
N GLY A 95 -6.10 -2.15 -19.38
CA GLY A 95 -5.31 -3.24 -19.95
C GLY A 95 -3.92 -3.40 -19.33
N PHE A 96 -3.62 -2.68 -18.23
CA PHE A 96 -2.37 -2.83 -17.48
C PHE A 96 -2.28 -4.21 -16.79
N ILE A 97 -3.42 -4.75 -16.35
CA ILE A 97 -3.55 -6.12 -15.86
C ILE A 97 -4.47 -6.89 -16.82
N ASN A 98 -3.98 -7.97 -17.39
CA ASN A 98 -4.82 -8.92 -18.14
C ASN A 98 -5.16 -10.12 -17.25
N LEU A 99 -6.37 -10.13 -16.69
CA LEU A 99 -6.84 -11.21 -15.84
C LEU A 99 -7.06 -12.55 -16.58
N LYS A 100 -7.09 -12.57 -17.91
CA LYS A 100 -7.20 -13.83 -18.68
C LYS A 100 -5.89 -14.64 -18.66
N ASN A 101 -4.76 -13.97 -18.45
CA ASN A 101 -3.42 -14.55 -18.42
C ASN A 101 -2.70 -14.25 -17.09
N ALA A 102 -3.44 -14.01 -16.00
CA ALA A 102 -2.84 -13.73 -14.71
C ALA A 102 -2.24 -15.01 -14.12
N TYR A 103 -0.96 -15.26 -14.41
CA TYR A 103 -0.18 -16.33 -13.79
C TYR A 103 0.05 -15.98 -12.32
N HIS A 104 -0.43 -16.82 -11.41
CA HIS A 104 -0.01 -16.78 -10.02
C HIS A 104 1.43 -17.31 -9.94
N ASP A 105 2.43 -16.41 -9.93
CA ASP A 105 3.79 -16.79 -9.52
C ASP A 105 3.82 -16.98 -8.00
N ALA A 106 3.23 -18.08 -7.54
CA ALA A 106 3.33 -18.55 -6.18
C ALA A 106 4.20 -19.80 -6.19
N SER A 107 5.45 -19.66 -5.75
CA SER A 107 6.33 -20.81 -5.54
C SER A 107 5.94 -21.49 -4.22
N VAL A 108 5.16 -22.59 -4.27
CA VAL A 108 4.94 -23.44 -3.10
C VAL A 108 6.17 -24.32 -2.89
N VAL A 109 7.10 -23.88 -2.05
CA VAL A 109 8.25 -24.71 -1.66
C VAL A 109 7.78 -25.76 -0.65
N LYS A 110 7.82 -27.05 -1.03
CA LYS A 110 7.65 -28.16 -0.07
C LYS A 110 8.75 -28.07 0.99
N SER A 111 8.37 -27.99 2.26
CA SER A 111 9.33 -28.12 3.37
C SER A 111 10.10 -29.43 3.24
N LYS A 112 11.44 -29.38 3.28
CA LYS A 112 12.28 -30.59 3.35
C LYS A 112 11.93 -31.28 4.66
N LYS A 113 11.28 -32.45 4.61
CA LYS A 113 11.05 -33.29 5.80
C LYS A 113 12.38 -33.42 6.57
N GLY A 114 12.37 -33.05 7.85
CA GLY A 114 13.53 -33.21 8.73
C GLY A 114 14.04 -34.64 8.67
N ALA A 115 15.36 -34.79 8.51
CA ALA A 115 15.99 -36.10 8.51
C ALA A 115 15.66 -36.84 9.81
N LYS A 116 15.33 -38.13 9.72
CA LYS A 116 15.20 -38.97 10.91
C LYS A 116 16.57 -39.04 11.60
N LYS A 117 16.61 -38.69 12.89
CA LYS A 117 17.80 -38.89 13.73
C LYS A 117 18.12 -40.38 13.76
N LYS A 118 19.39 -40.73 13.53
CA LYS A 118 19.95 -42.06 13.74
C LYS A 118 20.07 -42.35 15.23
#